data_AF-A0A6I2FJU7-F1
#
_entry.id   AF-A0A6I2FJU7-F1
#
_cell.length_a   1.000
_cell.length_b   1.000
_cell.length_c   1.000
_cell.angle_alpha   90.00
_cell.angle_beta   90.00
_cell.angle_gamma   90.00
#
_symmetry.space_group_name_H-M   'P 1'
#
loop_
_entity.id
_entity.type
_entity.pdbx_description
1 polymer ?
#
loop_
_entity_poly.entity_id
_entity_poly.type
_entity_poly.pdbx_seq_one_letter_code
_entity_poly.pdbx_strand_id
1 'polypeptide(L)'
;MGRHSIAASAKKPTRALILSIVAGVAVVGLVASGVFLWVGGHLNPLFASASDPTACESPETLQIVADTSIAPVLDNIAADFDASGDHCVATTVQPQDAADSAAVAAAGGLEADAWIPDSSVWVDRVAATASSLGQPAPEFDARASVASSPVVFAAPSTRAEEIVATEPVSWTRVLGGTLPTILPDPEASASSLAGLLALRAHAPAEDPRAFPGAMIALGKAIPASVSAAFSAVSSAEQPSVVVTSEAQLASYNMDDPAEPLVAAYPADGTVSLDYPFLVLPNDEAAAEGDDEATEGGSDSGSSVAELVDAFEQAVRDAGDELLAAGFRAPDGSGEVDLAGIGATAAPPAAPLDGAAQLEILRAWGVLTLRSRMLAVIDVSGSMEEPAANGLRRIDIFQQAAIGAMSKFSGEVELGVWVFSTARNGDLDYEDLAPIAPLVDQAHTQQIHGIIGSLPARLGGATGLYDTTLAAVKRVRETYDPEKVNSVLLITDGKNEDENGIALEQLLAELQKMADPAKPVPVIMIGFGPDTDLAAMQQIAAVTGGAAYSASKPEDLGLVLVDALTQRTCRPNCG
;
A
#
# COMPACT_ATOMS: atom_id res chain seq x y z
N MET A 1 58.20 16.70 48.77
CA MET A 1 58.44 15.44 48.03
C MET A 1 57.36 14.46 48.49
N GLY A 2 56.51 13.85 47.68
CA GLY A 2 56.33 13.83 46.23
C GLY A 2 54.87 13.52 45.89
N ARG A 3 54.45 13.94 44.70
CA ARG A 3 53.16 13.64 44.07
C ARG A 3 53.11 12.17 43.66
N HIS A 4 51.99 11.48 43.88
CA HIS A 4 51.66 10.27 43.13
C HIS A 4 50.21 10.33 42.63
N SER A 5 50.11 10.63 41.34
CA SER A 5 48.97 10.35 40.47
C SER A 5 48.93 8.85 40.17
N ILE A 6 47.78 8.20 40.37
CA ILE A 6 47.54 6.83 39.89
C ILE A 6 46.81 6.94 38.55
N ALA A 7 47.48 6.49 37.49
CA ALA A 7 46.91 6.31 36.17
C ALA A 7 45.99 5.07 36.16
N ALA A 8 44.80 5.21 35.58
CA ALA A 8 43.90 4.09 35.33
C ALA A 8 44.49 3.16 34.25
N SER A 9 44.54 1.86 34.57
CA SER A 9 45.01 0.80 33.67
C SER A 9 43.97 0.54 32.58
N ALA A 10 44.35 0.73 31.30
CA ALA A 10 43.57 0.31 30.15
C ALA A 10 43.41 -1.23 30.16
N LYS A 11 42.16 -1.71 30.30
CA LYS A 11 41.83 -3.14 30.12
C LYS A 11 41.89 -3.48 28.63
N LYS A 12 42.82 -4.36 28.25
CA LYS A 12 42.77 -5.06 26.95
C LYS A 12 41.50 -5.93 26.89
N PRO A 13 40.76 -5.96 25.77
CA PRO A 13 39.63 -6.86 25.62
C PRO A 13 40.10 -8.31 25.63
N THR A 14 39.37 -9.14 26.37
CA THR A 14 39.60 -10.56 26.57
C THR A 14 39.39 -11.34 25.27
N ARG A 15 40.26 -12.33 25.01
CA ARG A 15 40.27 -13.23 23.84
C ARG A 15 38.92 -13.90 23.52
N ALA A 16 37.99 -13.93 24.47
CA ALA A 16 36.65 -14.48 24.27
C ALA A 16 35.81 -13.68 23.26
N LEU A 17 35.96 -12.36 23.19
CA LEU A 17 35.17 -11.51 22.28
C LEU A 17 35.64 -11.61 20.82
N ILE A 18 36.93 -11.89 20.60
CA ILE A 18 37.50 -12.11 19.27
C ILE A 18 37.07 -13.49 18.73
N LEU A 19 37.02 -14.50 19.59
CA LEU A 19 36.55 -15.84 19.21
C LEU A 19 35.05 -15.86 18.86
N SER A 20 34.20 -15.08 19.54
CA SER A 20 32.78 -14.96 19.21
C SER A 20 32.53 -14.21 17.90
N ILE A 21 33.33 -13.20 17.57
CA ILE A 21 33.23 -12.49 16.28
C ILE A 21 33.70 -13.40 15.14
N VAL A 22 34.79 -14.14 15.31
CA VAL A 22 35.27 -15.10 14.30
C VAL A 22 34.29 -16.25 14.10
N ALA A 23 33.65 -16.75 15.17
CA ALA A 23 32.59 -17.76 15.06
C ALA A 23 31.34 -17.21 14.35
N GLY A 24 30.94 -15.96 14.63
CA GLY A 24 29.82 -15.30 13.94
C GLY A 24 30.07 -15.12 12.44
N VAL A 25 31.27 -14.67 12.05
CA VAL A 25 31.64 -14.50 10.64
C VAL A 25 31.74 -15.84 9.91
N ALA A 26 32.22 -16.90 10.57
CA ALA A 26 32.26 -18.23 9.97
C ALA A 26 30.86 -18.84 9.75
N VAL A 27 29.91 -18.59 10.66
CA VAL A 27 28.51 -19.03 10.51
C VAL A 27 27.81 -18.23 9.42
N VAL A 28 27.98 -16.91 9.36
CA VAL A 28 27.42 -16.08 8.28
C VAL A 28 28.04 -16.46 6.93
N GLY A 29 29.33 -16.78 6.88
CA GLY A 29 29.99 -17.28 5.67
C GLY A 29 29.45 -18.64 5.22
N LEU A 30 29.18 -19.56 6.14
CA LEU A 30 28.59 -20.88 5.83
C LEU A 30 27.11 -20.81 5.42
N VAL A 31 26.33 -19.91 6.03
CA VAL A 31 24.94 -19.69 5.65
C VAL A 31 24.85 -18.96 4.31
N ALA A 32 25.70 -17.95 4.07
CA ALA A 32 25.75 -17.25 2.79
C ALA A 32 26.22 -18.17 1.65
N SER A 33 27.22 -19.04 1.88
CA SER A 33 27.63 -20.02 0.88
C SER A 33 26.63 -21.17 0.71
N GLY A 34 25.91 -21.58 1.76
CA GLY A 34 24.82 -22.54 1.66
C GLY A 34 23.60 -21.98 0.89
N VAL A 35 23.23 -20.72 1.11
CA VAL A 35 22.17 -20.04 0.36
C VAL A 35 22.61 -19.75 -1.06
N PHE A 36 23.86 -19.35 -1.30
CA PHE A 36 24.40 -19.16 -2.65
C PHE A 36 24.47 -20.49 -3.43
N LEU A 37 24.78 -21.61 -2.78
CA LEU A 37 24.77 -22.94 -3.39
C LEU A 37 23.36 -23.51 -3.59
N TRP A 38 22.37 -23.05 -2.81
CA TRP A 38 20.97 -23.47 -2.93
C TRP A 38 20.19 -22.64 -3.96
N VAL A 39 20.48 -21.33 -4.06
CA VAL A 39 19.87 -20.41 -5.03
C VAL A 39 20.59 -20.45 -6.39
N GLY A 40 21.87 -20.82 -6.45
CA GLY A 40 22.67 -20.85 -7.68
C GLY A 40 22.73 -22.20 -8.43
N GLY A 41 21.88 -23.18 -8.13
CA GLY A 41 21.76 -24.42 -8.92
C GLY A 41 22.99 -25.35 -8.97
N HIS A 42 24.06 -25.10 -8.21
CA HIS A 42 25.35 -25.79 -8.36
C HIS A 42 25.51 -27.13 -7.61
N LEU A 43 24.46 -27.69 -7.02
CA LEU A 43 24.50 -29.02 -6.37
C LEU A 43 24.14 -30.19 -7.30
N ASN A 44 24.08 -29.99 -8.61
CA ASN A 44 23.72 -31.05 -9.56
C ASN A 44 24.86 -31.92 -10.18
N PRO A 45 26.10 -32.07 -9.67
CA PRO A 45 27.05 -32.98 -10.31
C PRO A 45 26.97 -34.43 -9.80
N LEU A 46 26.05 -34.79 -8.90
CA LEU A 46 25.96 -36.17 -8.34
C LEU A 46 24.86 -37.05 -8.92
N PHE A 47 24.00 -36.52 -9.81
CA PHE A 47 23.03 -37.30 -10.59
C PHE A 47 23.23 -37.07 -12.09
N ALA A 48 24.46 -37.28 -12.58
CA ALA A 48 24.71 -37.45 -14.01
C ALA A 48 24.15 -38.81 -14.46
N SER A 49 22.83 -38.89 -14.60
CA SER A 49 22.15 -39.95 -15.33
C SER A 49 22.39 -39.73 -16.83
N ALA A 50 22.58 -40.85 -17.53
CA ALA A 50 22.83 -41.01 -18.97
C ALA A 50 22.34 -39.84 -19.85
N SER A 51 23.26 -39.32 -20.65
CA SER A 51 23.01 -38.35 -21.72
C SER A 51 21.97 -38.88 -22.71
N ASP A 52 20.81 -38.22 -22.74
CA ASP A 52 19.83 -38.33 -23.81
C ASP A 52 20.41 -37.66 -25.07
N PRO A 53 20.32 -38.24 -26.27
CA PRO A 53 20.95 -37.71 -27.48
C PRO A 53 20.26 -36.46 -28.06
N THR A 54 19.35 -35.83 -27.30
CA THR A 54 18.59 -34.61 -27.65
C THR A 54 18.99 -33.37 -26.84
N ALA A 55 19.91 -33.47 -25.87
CA ALA A 55 20.27 -32.33 -25.03
C ALA A 55 21.07 -31.29 -25.82
N CYS A 56 20.52 -30.08 -25.97
CA CYS A 56 21.23 -28.97 -26.57
C CYS A 56 22.45 -28.58 -25.72
N GLU A 57 23.61 -28.39 -26.36
CA GLU A 57 24.89 -28.18 -25.65
C GLU A 57 25.00 -26.77 -25.03
N SER A 58 24.25 -25.79 -25.58
CA SER A 58 24.20 -24.39 -25.14
C SER A 58 22.80 -23.80 -25.37
N PRO A 59 21.84 -23.97 -24.45
CA PRO A 59 20.51 -23.38 -24.61
C PRO A 59 20.53 -21.85 -24.49
N GLU A 60 19.76 -21.19 -25.34
CA GLU A 60 19.45 -19.77 -25.21
C GLU A 60 18.55 -19.57 -23.99
N THR A 61 18.78 -18.53 -23.18
CA THR A 61 17.97 -18.30 -21.97
C THR A 61 16.82 -17.36 -22.26
N LEU A 62 15.59 -17.80 -21.97
CA LEU A 62 14.39 -16.98 -22.08
C LEU A 62 13.91 -16.58 -20.68
N GLN A 63 13.86 -15.28 -20.37
CA GLN A 63 13.47 -14.74 -19.08
C GLN A 63 12.05 -14.20 -19.12
N ILE A 64 11.13 -14.85 -18.41
CA ILE A 64 9.72 -14.47 -18.35
C ILE A 64 9.39 -14.02 -16.93
N VAL A 65 8.91 -12.80 -16.77
CA VAL A 65 8.33 -12.34 -15.49
C VAL A 65 6.82 -12.51 -15.56
N ALA A 66 6.22 -13.14 -14.55
CA ALA A 66 4.78 -13.38 -14.54
C ALA A 66 4.17 -13.07 -13.17
N ASP A 67 2.93 -12.58 -13.17
CA ASP A 67 2.18 -12.40 -11.94
C ASP A 67 2.10 -13.71 -11.15
N THR A 68 2.18 -13.61 -9.82
CA THR A 68 2.21 -14.76 -8.92
C THR A 68 1.01 -15.69 -9.09
N SER A 69 -0.12 -15.19 -9.60
CA SER A 69 -1.30 -16.00 -9.89
C SER A 69 -1.13 -16.93 -11.09
N ILE A 70 -0.46 -16.51 -12.18
CA ILE A 70 -0.33 -17.26 -13.44
C ILE A 70 1.04 -17.94 -13.60
N ALA A 71 2.05 -17.49 -12.85
CA ALA A 71 3.40 -18.04 -12.92
C ALA A 71 3.47 -19.58 -12.74
N PRO A 72 2.74 -20.24 -11.81
CA PRO A 72 2.84 -21.70 -11.64
C PRO A 72 2.42 -22.51 -12.86
N VAL A 73 1.40 -22.06 -13.61
CA VAL A 73 0.98 -22.74 -14.85
C VAL A 73 1.94 -22.44 -16.00
N LEU A 74 2.47 -21.21 -16.07
CA LEU A 74 3.50 -20.86 -17.05
C LEU A 74 4.81 -21.64 -16.83
N ASP A 75 5.18 -21.95 -15.59
CA ASP A 75 6.36 -22.77 -15.28
C ASP A 75 6.21 -24.21 -15.82
N ASN A 76 5.01 -24.79 -15.72
CA ASN A 76 4.72 -26.09 -16.34
C ASN A 76 4.77 -26.02 -17.87
N ILE A 77 4.17 -24.98 -18.46
CA ILE A 77 4.19 -24.76 -19.92
C ILE A 77 5.62 -24.55 -20.42
N ALA A 78 6.45 -23.81 -19.67
CA ALA A 78 7.87 -23.60 -19.96
C ALA A 78 8.65 -24.92 -19.91
N ALA A 79 8.40 -25.78 -18.91
CA ALA A 79 9.02 -27.08 -18.83
C ALA A 79 8.67 -27.99 -20.02
N ASP A 80 7.41 -27.98 -20.46
CA ASP A 80 6.97 -28.75 -21.63
C ASP A 80 7.52 -28.16 -22.95
N PHE A 81 7.59 -26.84 -23.05
CA PHE A 81 8.19 -26.11 -24.17
C PHE A 81 9.67 -26.45 -24.34
N ASP A 82 10.45 -26.38 -23.25
CA ASP A 82 11.87 -26.73 -23.24
C ASP A 82 12.10 -28.24 -23.52
N ALA A 83 11.19 -29.10 -23.04
CA ALA A 83 11.28 -30.56 -23.24
C ALA A 83 10.90 -31.02 -24.66
N SER A 84 10.18 -30.21 -25.44
CA SER A 84 9.78 -30.54 -26.82
C SER A 84 10.98 -30.87 -27.72
N GLY A 85 12.14 -30.26 -27.45
CA GLY A 85 13.34 -30.38 -28.27
C GLY A 85 13.25 -29.67 -29.62
N ASP A 86 12.16 -28.93 -29.87
CA ASP A 86 11.97 -28.13 -31.10
C ASP A 86 12.85 -26.87 -31.08
N HIS A 87 13.18 -26.38 -29.89
CA HIS A 87 14.03 -25.21 -29.64
C HIS A 87 15.17 -25.56 -28.68
N CYS A 88 16.34 -24.96 -28.91
CA CYS A 88 17.48 -25.03 -27.98
C CYS A 88 17.36 -23.89 -26.96
N VAL A 89 16.46 -24.05 -25.98
CA VAL A 89 16.07 -22.98 -25.04
C VAL A 89 16.01 -23.49 -23.60
N ALA A 90 16.27 -22.59 -22.67
CA ALA A 90 16.04 -22.77 -21.25
C ALA A 90 15.19 -21.59 -20.75
N THR A 91 13.91 -21.86 -20.50
CA THR A 91 12.94 -20.85 -20.11
C THR A 91 12.87 -20.75 -18.59
N THR A 92 13.00 -19.53 -18.06
CA THR A 92 12.87 -19.23 -16.64
C THR A 92 11.65 -18.36 -16.41
N VAL A 93 10.69 -18.86 -15.64
CA VAL A 93 9.51 -18.08 -15.22
C VAL A 93 9.75 -17.56 -13.80
N GLN A 94 9.90 -16.25 -13.67
CA GLN A 94 10.03 -15.58 -12.37
C GLN A 94 8.66 -15.13 -11.85
N PRO A 95 8.14 -15.75 -10.76
CA PRO A 95 6.92 -15.27 -10.12
C PRO A 95 7.19 -13.95 -9.39
N GLN A 96 6.43 -12.91 -9.72
CA GLN A 96 6.52 -11.60 -9.07
C GLN A 96 5.18 -10.88 -9.14
N ASP A 97 4.76 -10.26 -8.03
CA ASP A 97 3.50 -9.52 -8.00
C ASP A 97 3.50 -8.41 -9.06
N ALA A 98 2.42 -8.28 -9.83
CA ALA A 98 2.35 -7.33 -10.94
C ALA A 98 2.59 -5.87 -10.48
N ALA A 99 2.25 -5.52 -9.24
CA ALA A 99 2.54 -4.22 -8.63
C ALA A 99 4.04 -3.94 -8.51
N ASP A 100 4.81 -4.93 -8.04
CA ASP A 100 6.25 -4.83 -7.88
C ASP A 100 6.95 -4.79 -9.24
N SER A 101 6.52 -5.65 -10.18
CA SER A 101 7.00 -5.64 -11.57
C SER A 101 6.74 -4.30 -12.25
N ALA A 102 5.56 -3.71 -12.05
CA ALA A 102 5.24 -2.38 -12.54
C ALA A 102 6.12 -1.29 -11.92
N ALA A 103 6.41 -1.36 -10.61
CA ALA A 103 7.29 -0.40 -9.95
C ALA A 103 8.74 -0.49 -10.46
N VAL A 104 9.26 -1.70 -10.62
CA VAL A 104 10.59 -1.97 -11.17
C VAL A 104 10.69 -1.54 -12.63
N ALA A 105 9.67 -1.84 -13.44
CA ALA A 105 9.60 -1.41 -14.83
C ALA A 105 9.53 0.11 -14.97
N ALA A 106 8.73 0.79 -14.15
CA ALA A 106 8.66 2.26 -14.15
C ALA A 106 9.98 2.94 -13.78
N ALA A 107 10.84 2.25 -13.02
CA ALA A 107 12.20 2.68 -12.72
C ALA A 107 13.23 2.33 -13.81
N GLY A 108 12.81 1.62 -14.88
CA GLY A 108 13.67 1.17 -15.97
C GLY A 108 14.54 -0.04 -15.62
N GLY A 109 14.15 -0.83 -14.61
CA GLY A 109 14.96 -1.94 -14.09
C GLY A 109 14.37 -3.33 -14.30
N LEU A 110 13.31 -3.47 -15.10
CA LEU A 110 12.71 -4.79 -15.36
C LEU A 110 13.55 -5.52 -16.42
N GLU A 111 14.34 -6.49 -15.97
CA GLU A 111 15.14 -7.36 -16.84
C GLU A 111 14.33 -8.62 -17.17
N ALA A 112 13.66 -8.64 -18.32
CA ALA A 112 12.88 -9.77 -18.82
C ALA A 112 12.71 -9.67 -20.34
N ASP A 113 12.52 -10.79 -21.02
CA ASP A 113 12.15 -10.83 -22.44
C ASP A 113 10.64 -10.63 -22.62
N ALA A 114 9.83 -11.18 -21.69
CA ALA A 114 8.40 -10.91 -21.64
C ALA A 114 7.89 -10.78 -20.20
N TRP A 115 6.80 -10.04 -20.06
CA TRP A 115 6.07 -9.81 -18.81
C TRP A 115 4.58 -10.11 -18.98
N ILE A 116 4.04 -10.97 -18.11
CA ILE A 116 2.62 -11.31 -18.06
C ILE A 116 2.02 -10.84 -16.72
N PRO A 117 1.54 -9.59 -16.62
CA PRO A 117 0.83 -9.13 -15.43
C PRO A 117 -0.60 -9.69 -15.37
N ASP A 118 -1.26 -9.57 -14.22
CA ASP A 118 -2.67 -9.97 -14.05
C ASP A 118 -3.67 -8.99 -14.71
N SER A 119 -3.21 -7.83 -15.19
CA SER A 119 -4.06 -6.87 -15.90
C SER A 119 -3.30 -5.87 -16.78
N SER A 120 -3.92 -5.44 -17.88
CA SER A 120 -3.42 -4.33 -18.71
C SER A 120 -3.31 -2.98 -17.99
N VAL A 121 -4.02 -2.77 -16.87
CA VAL A 121 -3.93 -1.53 -16.06
C VAL A 121 -2.50 -1.23 -15.59
N TRP A 122 -1.67 -2.25 -15.44
CA TRP A 122 -0.29 -2.08 -15.00
C TRP A 122 0.57 -1.34 -16.03
N VAL A 123 0.28 -1.46 -17.33
CA VAL A 123 0.98 -0.71 -18.38
C VAL A 123 0.74 0.80 -18.22
N ASP A 124 -0.52 1.19 -18.00
CA ASP A 124 -0.88 2.58 -17.74
C ASP A 124 -0.26 3.09 -16.43
N ARG A 125 -0.18 2.25 -15.40
CA ARG A 125 0.50 2.58 -14.13
C ARG A 125 2.00 2.74 -14.28
N VAL A 126 2.65 1.90 -15.08
CA VAL A 126 4.09 2.03 -15.38
C VAL A 126 4.34 3.39 -16.04
N ALA A 127 3.58 3.74 -17.07
CA ALA A 127 3.72 5.02 -17.76
C ALA A 127 3.47 6.23 -16.83
N ALA A 128 2.43 6.18 -16.00
CA ALA A 128 2.11 7.23 -15.03
C ALA A 128 3.21 7.39 -13.95
N THR A 129 3.78 6.27 -13.49
CA THR A 129 4.82 6.25 -12.45
C THR A 129 6.15 6.73 -13.01
N ALA A 130 6.57 6.25 -14.19
CA ALA A 130 7.79 6.70 -14.87
C ALA A 130 7.77 8.22 -15.10
N SER A 131 6.65 8.75 -15.58
CA SER A 131 6.44 10.21 -15.75
C SER A 131 6.59 10.97 -14.43
N SER A 132 6.06 10.43 -13.32
CA SER A 132 6.20 11.01 -11.98
C SER A 132 7.64 10.99 -11.46
N LEU A 133 8.44 10.00 -11.88
CA LEU A 133 9.87 9.89 -11.59
C LEU A 133 10.75 10.75 -12.52
N GLY A 134 10.17 11.40 -13.53
CA GLY A 134 10.91 12.14 -14.56
C GLY A 134 11.68 11.24 -15.51
N GLN A 135 11.30 9.97 -15.61
CA GLN A 135 11.87 8.98 -16.53
C GLN A 135 11.00 8.87 -17.80
N PRO A 136 11.57 8.48 -18.95
CA PRO A 136 10.76 8.06 -20.09
C PRO A 136 9.93 6.84 -19.72
N ALA A 137 8.71 6.75 -20.24
CA ALA A 137 7.89 5.55 -20.07
C ALA A 137 8.58 4.39 -20.80
N PRO A 138 8.75 3.22 -20.16
CA PRO A 138 9.17 2.01 -20.83
C PRO A 138 8.23 1.68 -21.99
N GLU A 139 8.80 1.23 -23.11
CA GLU A 139 8.02 0.70 -24.23
C GLU A 139 7.77 -0.78 -24.01
N PHE A 140 6.52 -1.21 -24.20
CA PHE A 140 6.13 -2.62 -24.23
C PHE A 140 5.43 -2.89 -25.56
N ASP A 141 5.78 -3.98 -26.21
CA ASP A 141 4.96 -4.54 -27.29
C ASP A 141 3.80 -5.32 -26.65
N ALA A 142 2.67 -4.64 -26.49
CA ALA A 142 1.47 -5.20 -25.87
C ALA A 142 0.73 -6.10 -26.85
N ARG A 143 0.85 -7.42 -26.65
CA ARG A 143 0.18 -8.46 -27.45
C ARG A 143 -1.18 -8.82 -26.85
N ALA A 144 -1.91 -9.68 -27.55
CA ALA A 144 -3.22 -10.11 -27.07
C ALA A 144 -3.10 -10.89 -25.75
N SER A 145 -4.13 -10.78 -24.91
CA SER A 145 -4.29 -11.58 -23.70
C SER A 145 -4.12 -13.08 -23.95
N VAL A 146 -3.49 -13.78 -23.01
CA VAL A 146 -3.35 -15.25 -23.04
C VAL A 146 -4.39 -15.96 -22.17
N ALA A 147 -4.90 -15.26 -21.14
CA ALA A 147 -5.91 -15.78 -20.24
C ALA A 147 -6.84 -14.65 -19.76
N SER A 148 -7.96 -15.01 -19.15
CA SER A 148 -8.81 -14.07 -18.42
C SER A 148 -9.29 -14.66 -17.09
N SER A 149 -9.62 -13.79 -16.15
CA SER A 149 -10.19 -14.21 -14.86
C SER A 149 -11.26 -13.23 -14.37
N PRO A 150 -12.54 -13.63 -14.32
CA PRO A 150 -13.62 -12.82 -13.75
C PRO A 150 -13.36 -12.42 -12.30
N VAL A 151 -13.74 -11.19 -11.95
CA VAL A 151 -13.79 -10.74 -10.56
C VAL A 151 -15.04 -11.32 -9.89
N VAL A 152 -14.86 -11.88 -8.69
CA VAL A 152 -15.91 -12.55 -7.93
C VAL A 152 -15.88 -12.10 -6.46
N PHE A 153 -16.97 -12.39 -5.75
CA PHE A 153 -17.00 -12.28 -4.29
C PHE A 153 -16.69 -13.65 -3.69
N ALA A 154 -15.51 -13.84 -3.12
CA ALA A 154 -15.16 -15.06 -2.41
C ALA A 154 -15.79 -15.09 -1.02
N ALA A 155 -16.47 -16.19 -0.69
CA ALA A 155 -17.13 -16.40 0.59
C ALA A 155 -16.65 -17.72 1.24
N PRO A 156 -16.52 -17.79 2.58
CA PRO A 156 -16.31 -19.06 3.28
C PRO A 156 -17.37 -20.09 2.90
N SER A 157 -16.96 -21.29 2.50
CA SER A 157 -17.86 -22.35 2.06
C SER A 157 -18.92 -22.69 3.11
N THR A 158 -18.56 -22.62 4.40
CA THR A 158 -19.48 -22.83 5.53
C THR A 158 -20.55 -21.75 5.70
N ARG A 159 -20.35 -20.56 5.12
CA ARG A 159 -21.27 -19.40 5.22
C ARG A 159 -21.85 -18.96 3.88
N ALA A 160 -21.46 -19.58 2.78
CA ALA A 160 -21.87 -19.18 1.44
C ALA A 160 -23.40 -19.17 1.27
N GLU A 161 -24.09 -20.19 1.79
CA GLU A 161 -25.56 -20.26 1.75
C GLU A 161 -26.22 -19.09 2.50
N GLU A 162 -25.70 -18.68 3.66
CA GLU A 162 -26.23 -17.57 4.44
C GLU A 162 -26.10 -16.23 3.69
N ILE A 163 -24.97 -16.02 3.01
CA ILE A 163 -24.68 -14.78 2.27
C ILE A 163 -25.67 -14.58 1.10
N VAL A 164 -26.03 -15.66 0.40
CA VAL A 164 -26.94 -15.61 -0.75
C VAL A 164 -28.41 -15.89 -0.41
N ALA A 165 -28.72 -16.36 0.81
CA ALA A 165 -30.08 -16.73 1.23
C ALA A 165 -31.05 -15.54 1.25
N THR A 166 -30.56 -14.33 1.57
CA THR A 166 -31.42 -13.14 1.68
C THR A 166 -31.61 -12.46 0.33
N GLU A 167 -30.51 -12.28 -0.39
CA GLU A 167 -30.45 -11.58 -1.68
C GLU A 167 -29.21 -12.07 -2.43
N PRO A 168 -29.20 -12.12 -3.78
CA PRO A 168 -27.98 -12.37 -4.55
C PRO A 168 -26.87 -11.38 -4.19
N VAL A 169 -25.61 -11.78 -4.34
CA VAL A 169 -24.47 -10.86 -4.22
C VAL A 169 -24.47 -9.89 -5.42
N SER A 170 -24.13 -8.63 -5.18
CA SER A 170 -24.17 -7.59 -6.21
C SER A 170 -23.31 -6.39 -5.82
N TRP A 171 -22.78 -5.66 -6.79
CA TRP A 171 -22.04 -4.40 -6.55
C TRP A 171 -22.93 -3.35 -5.90
N THR A 172 -24.21 -3.34 -6.25
CA THR A 172 -25.21 -2.45 -5.65
C THR A 172 -25.34 -2.65 -4.13
N ARG A 173 -25.25 -3.90 -3.63
CA ARG A 173 -25.26 -4.18 -2.19
C ARG A 173 -23.97 -3.75 -1.49
N VAL A 174 -22.83 -3.85 -2.18
CA VAL A 174 -21.55 -3.33 -1.66
C VAL A 174 -21.61 -1.80 -1.54
N LEU A 175 -22.09 -1.10 -2.58
CA LEU A 175 -22.33 0.35 -2.56
C LEU A 175 -23.26 0.77 -1.41
N GLY A 176 -24.34 0.01 -1.20
CA GLY A 176 -25.32 0.27 -0.13
C GLY A 176 -24.87 -0.14 1.27
N GLY A 177 -23.71 -0.80 1.41
CA GLY A 177 -23.21 -1.31 2.69
C GLY A 177 -24.01 -2.48 3.28
N THR A 178 -24.85 -3.14 2.49
CA THR A 178 -25.67 -4.29 2.92
C THR A 178 -25.00 -5.64 2.67
N LEU A 179 -23.86 -5.65 1.98
CA LEU A 179 -22.96 -6.79 1.84
C LEU A 179 -21.60 -6.42 2.46
N PRO A 180 -21.31 -6.87 3.70
CA PRO A 180 -19.99 -6.70 4.31
C PRO A 180 -18.90 -7.25 3.39
N THR A 181 -18.00 -6.37 2.97
CA THR A 181 -17.01 -6.68 1.93
C THR A 181 -15.63 -6.27 2.40
N ILE A 182 -14.67 -7.16 2.22
CA ILE A 182 -13.25 -6.93 2.41
C ILE A 182 -12.66 -6.67 1.02
N LEU A 183 -11.98 -5.55 0.88
CA LEU A 183 -11.27 -5.18 -0.34
C LEU A 183 -9.76 -5.23 -0.04
N PRO A 184 -9.01 -6.19 -0.63
CA PRO A 184 -7.55 -6.11 -0.65
C PRO A 184 -7.08 -4.76 -1.22
N ASP A 185 -5.85 -4.35 -0.92
CA ASP A 185 -5.37 -3.03 -1.35
C ASP A 185 -5.42 -2.89 -2.89
N PRO A 186 -6.26 -2.01 -3.45
CA PRO A 186 -6.32 -1.80 -4.90
C PRO A 186 -5.02 -1.20 -5.47
N GLU A 187 -4.13 -0.64 -4.64
CA GLU A 187 -2.79 -0.25 -5.11
C GLU A 187 -1.89 -1.44 -5.40
N ALA A 188 -2.16 -2.61 -4.80
CA ALA A 188 -1.40 -3.84 -5.02
C ALA A 188 -2.21 -4.94 -5.75
N SER A 189 -3.53 -4.81 -5.83
CA SER A 189 -4.44 -5.83 -6.36
C SER A 189 -5.25 -5.33 -7.56
N ALA A 190 -5.02 -5.90 -8.73
CA ALA A 190 -5.78 -5.55 -9.94
C ALA A 190 -7.25 -5.96 -9.83
N SER A 191 -7.56 -7.12 -9.23
CA SER A 191 -8.94 -7.56 -8.99
C SER A 191 -9.72 -6.60 -8.08
N SER A 192 -9.07 -6.03 -7.06
CA SER A 192 -9.67 -5.02 -6.18
C SER A 192 -9.92 -3.70 -6.92
N LEU A 193 -8.96 -3.25 -7.73
CA LEU A 193 -9.12 -2.05 -8.55
C LEU A 193 -10.21 -2.21 -9.62
N ALA A 194 -10.27 -3.36 -10.27
CA ALA A 194 -11.35 -3.73 -11.19
C ALA A 194 -12.69 -3.78 -10.45
N GLY A 195 -12.73 -4.32 -9.23
CA GLY A 195 -13.91 -4.28 -8.36
C GLY A 195 -14.38 -2.85 -8.06
N LEU A 196 -13.46 -1.91 -7.78
CA LEU A 196 -13.81 -0.49 -7.61
C LEU A 196 -14.32 0.16 -8.90
N LEU A 197 -13.82 -0.25 -10.07
CA LEU A 197 -14.35 0.19 -11.36
C LEU A 197 -15.80 -0.30 -11.55
N ALA A 198 -16.07 -1.57 -11.25
CA ALA A 198 -17.42 -2.12 -11.27
C ALA A 198 -18.33 -1.39 -10.26
N LEU A 199 -17.83 -1.08 -9.07
CA LEU A 199 -18.54 -0.32 -8.05
C LEU A 199 -18.88 1.11 -8.53
N ARG A 200 -17.94 1.80 -9.21
CA ARG A 200 -18.18 3.13 -9.80
C ARG A 200 -19.26 3.08 -10.87
N ALA A 201 -19.28 2.03 -11.70
CA ALA A 201 -20.28 1.85 -12.76
C ALA A 201 -21.72 1.67 -12.21
N HIS A 202 -21.85 1.15 -10.99
CA HIS A 202 -23.14 0.96 -10.31
C HIS A 202 -23.55 2.14 -9.42
N ALA A 203 -22.71 3.17 -9.31
CA ALA A 203 -23.02 4.32 -8.47
C ALA A 203 -24.18 5.15 -9.08
N PRO A 204 -25.23 5.47 -8.30
CA PRO A 204 -26.37 6.22 -8.81
C PRO A 204 -25.98 7.65 -9.18
N ALA A 205 -26.32 8.08 -10.40
CA ALA A 205 -26.02 9.43 -10.89
C ALA A 205 -26.63 10.56 -10.02
N GLU A 206 -27.69 10.26 -9.27
CA GLU A 206 -28.37 11.21 -8.37
C GLU A 206 -27.66 11.40 -7.02
N ASP A 207 -26.79 10.47 -6.60
CA ASP A 207 -26.01 10.58 -5.36
C ASP A 207 -24.50 10.48 -5.63
N PRO A 208 -23.82 11.61 -5.89
CA PRO A 208 -22.39 11.63 -6.16
C PRO A 208 -21.53 11.23 -4.96
N ARG A 209 -22.12 11.06 -3.76
CA ARG A 209 -21.41 10.67 -2.54
C ARG A 209 -21.41 9.17 -2.30
N ALA A 210 -22.23 8.40 -3.02
CA ALA A 210 -22.37 6.96 -2.82
C ALA A 210 -21.03 6.23 -3.04
N PHE A 211 -20.36 6.51 -4.16
CA PHE A 211 -19.09 5.87 -4.50
C PHE A 211 -17.94 6.27 -3.55
N PRO A 212 -17.69 7.57 -3.26
CA PRO A 212 -16.71 7.96 -2.24
C PRO A 212 -17.00 7.39 -0.85
N GLY A 213 -18.28 7.35 -0.44
CA GLY A 213 -18.70 6.78 0.83
C GLY A 213 -18.39 5.27 0.92
N ALA A 214 -18.62 4.53 -0.16
CA ALA A 214 -18.27 3.12 -0.25
C ALA A 214 -16.75 2.91 -0.21
N MET A 215 -15.95 3.71 -0.92
CA MET A 215 -14.48 3.65 -0.84
C MET A 215 -13.97 3.89 0.59
N ILE A 216 -14.50 4.89 1.29
CA ILE A 216 -14.16 5.14 2.70
C ILE A 216 -14.53 3.94 3.58
N ALA A 217 -15.69 3.32 3.35
CA ALA A 217 -16.13 2.16 4.11
C ALA A 217 -15.25 0.94 3.88
N LEU A 218 -14.90 0.65 2.62
CA LEU A 218 -14.00 -0.45 2.23
C LEU A 218 -12.56 -0.19 2.71
N GLY A 219 -12.11 1.06 2.71
CA GLY A 219 -10.80 1.47 3.19
C GLY A 219 -10.63 1.49 4.71
N LYS A 220 -11.64 1.10 5.51
CA LYS A 220 -11.53 1.07 6.99
C LYS A 220 -10.58 -0.02 7.49
N ALA A 221 -10.45 -1.10 6.74
CA ALA A 221 -9.56 -2.21 7.03
C ALA A 221 -9.07 -2.77 5.70
N ILE A 222 -7.79 -2.54 5.39
CA ILE A 222 -7.16 -2.97 4.15
C ILE A 222 -6.19 -4.10 4.49
N PRO A 223 -6.50 -5.35 4.11
CA PRO A 223 -5.57 -6.46 4.27
C PRO A 223 -4.27 -6.21 3.50
N ALA A 224 -3.14 -6.65 4.07
CA ALA A 224 -1.82 -6.50 3.46
C ALA A 224 -1.64 -7.31 2.16
N SER A 225 -2.49 -8.32 1.94
CA SER A 225 -2.47 -9.19 0.75
C SER A 225 -3.84 -9.84 0.54
N VAL A 226 -4.05 -10.44 -0.63
CA VAL A 226 -5.25 -11.25 -0.92
C VAL A 226 -5.33 -12.46 0.02
N SER A 227 -4.21 -13.12 0.33
CA SER A 227 -4.15 -14.23 1.29
C SER A 227 -4.53 -13.81 2.72
N ALA A 228 -4.12 -12.61 3.15
CA ALA A 228 -4.56 -12.02 4.41
C ALA A 228 -6.07 -11.73 4.40
N ALA A 229 -6.62 -11.29 3.27
CA ALA A 229 -8.06 -11.08 3.10
C ALA A 229 -8.86 -12.38 3.22
N PHE A 230 -8.37 -13.48 2.60
CA PHE A 230 -8.97 -14.81 2.72
C PHE A 230 -8.96 -15.36 4.15
N SER A 231 -7.88 -15.11 4.89
CA SER A 231 -7.80 -15.44 6.32
C SER A 231 -8.78 -14.59 7.16
N ALA A 232 -8.89 -13.30 6.84
CA ALA A 232 -9.77 -12.36 7.53
C ALA A 232 -11.26 -12.69 7.32
N VAL A 233 -11.68 -13.03 6.10
CA VAL A 233 -13.08 -13.37 5.82
C VAL A 233 -13.50 -14.68 6.48
N SER A 234 -12.62 -15.66 6.53
CA SER A 234 -12.86 -16.95 7.20
C SER A 234 -13.09 -16.77 8.70
N SER A 235 -12.38 -15.79 9.29
CA SER A 235 -12.44 -15.45 10.71
C SER A 235 -13.47 -14.38 11.08
N ALA A 236 -14.19 -13.81 10.09
CA ALA A 236 -15.13 -12.73 10.33
C ALA A 236 -16.33 -13.18 11.18
N GLU A 237 -16.74 -12.34 12.14
CA GLU A 237 -17.88 -12.63 13.01
C GLU A 237 -19.22 -12.57 12.26
N GLN A 238 -19.30 -11.71 11.25
CA GLN A 238 -20.48 -11.54 10.39
C GLN A 238 -20.22 -12.10 8.98
N PRO A 239 -21.25 -12.63 8.28
CA PRO A 239 -21.11 -13.11 6.92
C PRO A 239 -20.58 -12.00 6.01
N SER A 240 -19.40 -12.21 5.45
CA SER A 240 -18.66 -11.23 4.67
C SER A 240 -18.07 -11.90 3.43
N VAL A 241 -17.70 -11.09 2.44
CA VAL A 241 -17.06 -11.54 1.20
C VAL A 241 -15.76 -10.81 0.93
N VAL A 242 -14.88 -11.39 0.12
CA VAL A 242 -13.65 -10.75 -0.38
C VAL A 242 -13.78 -10.52 -1.87
N VAL A 243 -13.40 -9.33 -2.36
CA VAL A 243 -13.23 -9.09 -3.80
C VAL A 243 -11.93 -9.75 -4.26
N THR A 244 -12.01 -10.65 -5.23
CA THR A 244 -10.84 -11.36 -5.78
C THR A 244 -11.13 -11.84 -7.22
N SER A 245 -10.15 -12.47 -7.89
CA SER A 245 -10.35 -13.13 -9.18
C SER A 245 -10.67 -14.62 -9.01
N GLU A 246 -11.32 -15.24 -10.00
CA GLU A 246 -11.52 -16.71 -10.02
C GLU A 246 -10.20 -17.47 -9.91
N ALA A 247 -9.14 -17.01 -10.59
CA ALA A 247 -7.84 -17.69 -10.61
C ALA A 247 -7.15 -17.65 -9.23
N GLN A 248 -7.22 -16.52 -8.53
CA GLN A 248 -6.69 -16.40 -7.16
C GLN A 248 -7.46 -17.28 -6.17
N LEU A 249 -8.78 -17.36 -6.32
CA LEU A 249 -9.63 -18.23 -5.52
C LEU A 249 -9.37 -19.72 -5.81
N ALA A 250 -9.22 -20.08 -7.09
CA ALA A 250 -8.88 -21.42 -7.55
C ALA A 250 -7.54 -21.88 -6.97
N SER A 251 -6.51 -21.03 -7.10
CA SER A 251 -5.18 -21.25 -6.51
C SER A 251 -5.26 -21.49 -5.00
N TYR A 252 -5.97 -20.62 -4.27
CA TYR A 252 -6.17 -20.80 -2.82
C TYR A 252 -6.85 -22.11 -2.45
N ASN A 253 -7.87 -22.56 -3.20
CA ASN A 253 -8.55 -23.82 -2.92
C ASN A 253 -7.70 -25.05 -3.28
N MET A 254 -6.81 -24.94 -4.27
CA MET A 254 -5.88 -26.03 -4.65
C MET A 254 -4.84 -26.30 -3.57
N ASP A 255 -4.53 -25.31 -2.72
CA ASP A 255 -3.64 -25.46 -1.55
C ASP A 255 -4.26 -26.24 -0.37
N ASP A 256 -5.47 -26.79 -0.53
CA ASP A 256 -6.24 -27.54 0.49
C ASP A 256 -6.36 -26.77 1.84
N PRO A 257 -6.94 -25.57 1.84
CA PRO A 257 -7.06 -24.75 3.03
C PRO A 257 -8.08 -25.36 4.01
N ALA A 258 -7.88 -25.11 5.31
CA ALA A 258 -8.79 -25.61 6.35
C ALA A 258 -10.24 -25.12 6.17
N GLU A 259 -10.42 -23.93 5.61
CA GLU A 259 -11.71 -23.39 5.19
C GLU A 259 -11.63 -23.02 3.70
N PRO A 260 -12.22 -23.85 2.81
CA PRO A 260 -12.35 -23.52 1.40
C PRO A 260 -13.27 -22.33 1.18
N LEU A 261 -13.01 -21.60 0.09
CA LEU A 261 -13.82 -20.46 -0.34
C LEU A 261 -14.65 -20.82 -1.57
N VAL A 262 -15.78 -20.15 -1.76
CA VAL A 262 -16.68 -20.33 -2.90
C VAL A 262 -16.88 -19.00 -3.61
N ALA A 263 -16.86 -19.03 -4.95
CA ALA A 263 -17.12 -17.89 -5.81
C ALA A 263 -18.61 -17.56 -5.81
N ALA A 264 -18.96 -16.37 -5.32
CA ALA A 264 -20.27 -15.78 -5.50
C ALA A 264 -20.20 -14.73 -6.62
N TYR A 265 -20.90 -14.99 -7.72
CA TYR A 265 -20.90 -14.14 -8.91
C TYR A 265 -21.87 -12.96 -8.73
N PRO A 266 -21.44 -11.71 -8.96
CA PRO A 266 -22.32 -10.54 -8.88
C PRO A 266 -23.48 -10.65 -9.88
N ALA A 267 -24.72 -10.56 -9.39
CA ALA A 267 -25.92 -10.66 -10.23
C ALA A 267 -26.12 -9.45 -11.16
N ASP A 268 -25.47 -8.31 -10.86
CA ASP A 268 -25.48 -7.08 -11.64
C ASP A 268 -24.27 -6.97 -12.61
N GLY A 269 -23.55 -8.07 -12.81
CA GLY A 269 -22.46 -8.18 -13.79
C GLY A 269 -21.08 -8.02 -13.18
N THR A 270 -20.06 -8.50 -13.89
CA THR A 270 -18.67 -8.48 -13.42
C THR A 270 -17.73 -7.83 -14.42
N VAL A 271 -16.50 -7.59 -13.99
CA VAL A 271 -15.35 -7.22 -14.81
C VAL A 271 -14.36 -8.38 -14.78
N SER A 272 -13.53 -8.52 -15.81
CA SER A 272 -12.54 -9.59 -15.89
C SER A 272 -11.14 -9.02 -16.01
N LEU A 273 -10.21 -9.65 -15.32
CA LEU A 273 -8.78 -9.51 -15.54
C LEU A 273 -8.37 -10.16 -16.86
N ASP A 274 -7.36 -9.61 -17.54
CA ASP A 274 -7.09 -9.87 -18.96
C ASP A 274 -5.66 -10.34 -19.28
N TYR A 275 -4.80 -10.65 -18.30
CA TYR A 275 -3.47 -11.29 -18.47
C TYR A 275 -2.78 -11.06 -19.84
N PRO A 276 -2.38 -9.80 -20.16
CA PRO A 276 -1.74 -9.49 -21.43
C PRO A 276 -0.33 -10.08 -21.50
N PHE A 277 0.11 -10.45 -22.71
CA PHE A 277 1.50 -10.85 -22.95
C PHE A 277 2.28 -9.62 -23.45
N LEU A 278 3.17 -9.09 -22.62
CA LEU A 278 3.94 -7.87 -22.91
C LEU A 278 5.37 -8.24 -23.25
N VAL A 279 5.83 -7.94 -24.47
CA VAL A 279 7.23 -8.17 -24.85
C VAL A 279 8.05 -6.91 -24.59
N LEU A 280 9.19 -7.09 -23.94
CA LEU A 280 10.12 -6.00 -23.68
C LEU A 280 11.08 -5.86 -24.89
N PRO A 281 11.35 -4.63 -25.36
CA PRO A 281 12.33 -4.43 -26.41
C PRO A 281 13.74 -4.71 -25.86
N ASN A 282 14.45 -5.66 -26.47
CA ASN A 282 15.85 -5.93 -26.17
C ASN A 282 16.75 -4.96 -26.95
N ASP A 283 17.62 -4.23 -26.24
CA ASP A 283 18.58 -3.26 -26.82
C ASP A 283 19.55 -3.89 -27.83
N GLU A 284 19.74 -5.21 -27.81
CA GLU A 284 20.59 -5.92 -28.79
C GLU A 284 19.99 -5.90 -30.21
N ALA A 285 18.66 -5.86 -30.36
CA ALA A 285 18.01 -5.76 -31.66
C ALA A 285 18.15 -4.37 -32.31
N ALA A 286 18.46 -3.33 -31.53
CA ALA A 286 18.71 -1.98 -32.04
C ALA A 286 20.16 -1.77 -32.49
N ALA A 287 21.08 -2.66 -32.12
CA ALA A 287 22.50 -2.59 -32.46
C ALA A 287 22.88 -3.31 -33.77
N GLU A 288 22.01 -4.16 -34.32
CA GLU A 288 22.23 -4.85 -35.62
C GLU A 288 21.84 -4.00 -36.85
N GLY A 289 21.84 -2.68 -36.70
CA GLY A 289 21.61 -1.72 -37.78
C GLY A 289 22.89 -1.10 -38.31
N ASP A 290 23.93 -1.88 -38.60
CA ASP A 290 25.05 -1.58 -39.52
C ASP A 290 26.18 -2.61 -39.34
N ASP A 291 26.08 -3.81 -39.95
CA ASP A 291 27.29 -4.47 -40.47
C ASP A 291 26.98 -5.50 -41.56
N GLU A 292 27.68 -5.34 -42.68
CA GLU A 292 27.60 -6.19 -43.87
C GLU A 292 28.15 -7.60 -43.60
N ALA A 293 27.41 -8.60 -44.08
CA ALA A 293 27.88 -9.87 -44.63
C ALA A 293 29.01 -10.63 -43.90
N THR A 294 28.63 -11.63 -43.12
CA THR A 294 29.43 -12.87 -43.02
C THR A 294 28.55 -14.09 -43.31
N GLU A 295 28.51 -14.52 -44.58
CA GLU A 295 28.10 -15.89 -44.92
C GLU A 295 29.12 -16.87 -44.35
N GLY A 296 28.73 -17.69 -43.37
CA GLY A 296 29.59 -18.78 -42.91
C GLY A 296 29.23 -19.43 -41.57
N GLY A 297 28.11 -20.15 -41.50
CA GLY A 297 27.82 -21.07 -40.40
C GLY A 297 26.33 -21.30 -40.23
N SER A 298 25.82 -22.46 -40.64
CA SER A 298 24.50 -22.93 -40.27
C SER A 298 24.52 -23.29 -38.77
N ASP A 299 24.23 -22.32 -37.91
CA ASP A 299 23.90 -22.56 -36.52
C ASP A 299 22.38 -22.41 -36.39
N SER A 300 21.70 -23.47 -36.00
CA SER A 300 20.23 -23.56 -35.94
C SER A 300 19.65 -22.94 -34.67
N GLY A 301 20.28 -21.88 -34.13
CA GLY A 301 19.79 -21.17 -32.97
C GLY A 301 18.64 -20.24 -33.35
N SER A 302 17.47 -20.44 -32.75
CA SER A 302 16.37 -19.46 -32.81
C SER A 302 16.81 -18.17 -32.10
N SER A 303 16.49 -17.01 -32.67
CA SER A 303 16.72 -15.73 -31.98
C SER A 303 15.82 -15.61 -30.75
N VAL A 304 16.19 -14.79 -29.75
CA VAL A 304 15.35 -14.54 -28.56
C VAL A 304 13.94 -14.07 -28.94
N ALA A 305 13.81 -13.21 -29.96
CA ALA A 305 12.51 -12.77 -30.45
C ALA A 305 11.65 -13.93 -31.01
N GLU A 306 12.25 -14.84 -31.77
CA GLU A 306 11.57 -16.05 -32.27
C GLU A 306 11.19 -17.00 -31.13
N LEU A 307 12.02 -17.10 -30.08
CA LEU A 307 11.73 -17.90 -28.89
C LEU A 307 10.59 -17.29 -28.07
N VAL A 308 10.53 -15.97 -27.92
CA VAL A 308 9.41 -15.27 -27.28
C VAL A 308 8.11 -15.53 -28.06
N ASP A 309 8.13 -15.42 -29.39
CA ASP A 309 6.97 -15.70 -30.24
C ASP A 309 6.52 -17.17 -30.14
N ALA A 310 7.47 -18.10 -30.14
CA ALA A 310 7.19 -19.53 -30.00
C ALA A 310 6.63 -19.87 -28.61
N PHE A 311 7.17 -19.27 -27.56
CA PHE A 311 6.68 -19.43 -26.20
C PHE A 311 5.27 -18.84 -26.03
N GLU A 312 5.00 -17.65 -26.57
CA GLU A 312 3.64 -17.08 -26.59
C GLU A 312 2.65 -18.05 -27.24
N GLN A 313 3.02 -18.63 -28.38
CA GLN A 313 2.18 -19.61 -29.07
C GLN A 313 1.97 -20.87 -28.22
N ALA A 314 3.02 -21.38 -27.56
CA ALA A 314 2.91 -22.51 -26.64
C ALA A 314 1.93 -22.23 -25.48
N VAL A 315 1.98 -21.03 -24.90
CA VAL A 315 1.03 -20.59 -23.86
C VAL A 315 -0.40 -20.53 -24.41
N ARG A 316 -0.61 -20.05 -25.65
CA ARG A 316 -1.93 -20.01 -26.28
C ARG A 316 -2.49 -21.39 -26.59
N ASP A 317 -1.64 -22.34 -26.95
CA ASP A 317 -2.03 -23.71 -27.23
C ASP A 317 -2.30 -24.52 -25.95
N ALA A 318 -1.71 -24.10 -24.82
CA ALA A 318 -1.90 -24.69 -23.48
C ALA A 318 -3.21 -24.26 -22.78
N GLY A 319 -4.29 -24.11 -23.55
CA GLY A 319 -5.58 -23.64 -23.04
C GLY A 319 -6.22 -24.58 -22.01
N ASP A 320 -5.99 -25.89 -22.15
CA ASP A 320 -6.51 -26.89 -21.21
C ASP A 320 -5.75 -26.85 -19.86
N GLU A 321 -4.43 -26.62 -19.88
CA GLU A 321 -3.63 -26.42 -18.68
C GLU A 321 -4.03 -25.12 -17.94
N LEU A 322 -4.27 -24.04 -18.69
CA LEU A 322 -4.78 -22.77 -18.15
C LEU A 322 -6.16 -22.94 -17.49
N LEU A 323 -7.07 -23.68 -18.15
CA LEU A 323 -8.40 -24.01 -17.58
C LEU A 323 -8.30 -24.84 -16.30
N ALA A 324 -7.42 -25.85 -16.29
CA ALA A 324 -7.16 -26.66 -15.10
C ALA A 324 -6.57 -25.84 -13.94
N ALA A 325 -5.84 -24.78 -14.25
CA ALA A 325 -5.32 -23.82 -13.26
C ALA A 325 -6.35 -22.75 -12.83
N GLY A 326 -7.57 -22.75 -13.39
CA GLY A 326 -8.64 -21.82 -13.02
C GLY A 326 -8.69 -20.52 -13.83
N PHE A 327 -7.98 -20.46 -14.96
CA PHE A 327 -8.07 -19.36 -15.91
C PHE A 327 -9.09 -19.66 -17.01
N ARG A 328 -9.77 -18.64 -17.51
CA ARG A 328 -10.62 -18.74 -18.69
C ARG A 328 -9.84 -18.30 -19.94
N ALA A 329 -10.36 -18.64 -21.11
CA ALA A 329 -9.83 -18.13 -22.37
C ALA A 329 -9.89 -16.59 -22.41
N PRO A 330 -9.10 -15.90 -23.26
CA PRO A 330 -9.09 -14.44 -23.36
C PRO A 330 -10.46 -13.78 -23.61
N ASP A 331 -11.38 -14.47 -24.28
CA ASP A 331 -12.75 -14.01 -24.53
C ASP A 331 -13.73 -14.30 -23.37
N GLY A 332 -13.23 -14.87 -22.26
CA GLY A 332 -13.99 -15.28 -21.09
C GLY A 332 -14.66 -16.65 -21.21
N SER A 333 -14.43 -17.39 -22.30
CA SER A 333 -15.01 -18.73 -22.49
C SER A 333 -14.20 -19.84 -21.78
N GLY A 334 -14.80 -21.03 -21.70
CA GLY A 334 -14.21 -22.21 -21.06
C GLY A 334 -14.96 -22.64 -19.80
N GLU A 335 -15.04 -23.96 -19.58
CA GLU A 335 -15.66 -24.55 -18.39
C GLU A 335 -14.58 -24.90 -17.36
N VAL A 336 -14.69 -24.36 -16.15
CA VAL A 336 -13.72 -24.59 -15.07
C VAL A 336 -14.30 -25.63 -14.09
N ASP A 337 -13.67 -26.80 -14.01
CA ASP A 337 -14.07 -27.88 -13.08
C ASP A 337 -13.19 -27.87 -11.83
N LEU A 338 -13.36 -26.83 -11.00
CA LEU A 338 -12.63 -26.67 -9.74
C LEU A 338 -13.59 -26.44 -8.57
N ALA A 339 -13.25 -27.03 -7.42
CA ALA A 339 -14.06 -26.91 -6.21
C ALA A 339 -14.21 -25.43 -5.80
N GLY A 340 -15.47 -25.02 -5.57
CA GLY A 340 -15.79 -23.64 -5.18
C GLY A 340 -15.85 -22.64 -6.34
N ILE A 341 -15.52 -23.03 -7.57
CA ILE A 341 -15.65 -22.19 -8.77
C ILE A 341 -16.89 -22.62 -9.57
N GLY A 342 -17.57 -21.65 -10.18
CA GLY A 342 -18.66 -21.94 -11.11
C GLY A 342 -18.11 -22.44 -12.45
N ALA A 343 -18.68 -23.54 -12.96
CA ALA A 343 -18.30 -24.09 -14.26
C ALA A 343 -18.31 -23.02 -15.36
N THR A 344 -19.34 -22.19 -15.40
CA THR A 344 -19.46 -21.04 -16.30
C THR A 344 -19.51 -19.73 -15.53
N ALA A 345 -18.95 -18.68 -16.14
CA ALA A 345 -19.09 -17.31 -15.68
C ALA A 345 -19.91 -16.49 -16.70
N ALA A 346 -20.60 -15.47 -16.22
CA ALA A 346 -21.19 -14.48 -17.10
C ALA A 346 -20.08 -13.68 -17.80
N PRO A 347 -20.24 -13.30 -19.08
CA PRO A 347 -19.30 -12.43 -19.74
C PRO A 347 -19.18 -11.09 -19.00
N PRO A 348 -18.00 -10.44 -19.02
CA PRO A 348 -17.81 -9.17 -18.36
C PRO A 348 -18.76 -8.11 -18.91
N ALA A 349 -19.33 -7.30 -18.03
CA ALA A 349 -20.30 -6.27 -18.36
C ALA A 349 -19.65 -5.04 -19.04
N ALA A 350 -18.35 -4.82 -18.80
CA ALA A 350 -17.57 -3.74 -19.37
C ALA A 350 -16.09 -4.14 -19.51
N PRO A 351 -15.36 -3.60 -20.50
CA PRO A 351 -13.92 -3.73 -20.58
C PRO A 351 -13.24 -2.97 -19.44
N LEU A 352 -11.98 -3.31 -19.17
CA LEU A 352 -11.12 -2.51 -18.31
C LEU A 352 -10.88 -1.14 -18.96
N ASP A 353 -10.81 -0.10 -18.13
CA ASP A 353 -10.52 1.28 -18.53
C ASP A 353 -9.41 1.80 -17.61
N GLY A 354 -8.17 1.74 -18.09
CA GLY A 354 -7.01 2.11 -17.32
C GLY A 354 -7.01 3.58 -16.89
N ALA A 355 -7.55 4.49 -17.71
CA ALA A 355 -7.66 5.90 -17.33
C ALA A 355 -8.65 6.09 -16.16
N ALA A 356 -9.82 5.45 -16.24
CA ALA A 356 -10.80 5.48 -15.14
C ALA A 356 -10.27 4.81 -13.86
N GLN A 357 -9.50 3.71 -14.00
CA GLN A 357 -8.88 3.02 -12.87
C GLN A 357 -7.77 3.87 -12.22
N LEU A 358 -6.95 4.58 -12.98
CA LEU A 358 -5.97 5.53 -12.43
C LEU A 358 -6.65 6.68 -11.67
N GLU A 359 -7.78 7.20 -12.15
CA GLU A 359 -8.57 8.17 -11.39
C GLU A 359 -9.09 7.60 -10.07
N ILE A 360 -9.59 6.35 -10.10
CA ILE A 360 -10.07 5.64 -8.92
C ILE A 360 -8.92 5.44 -7.92
N LEU A 361 -7.71 5.04 -8.35
CA LEU A 361 -6.56 4.90 -7.48
C LEU A 361 -6.15 6.21 -6.81
N ARG A 362 -6.13 7.32 -7.56
CA ARG A 362 -5.85 8.64 -6.97
C ARG A 362 -6.89 9.02 -5.93
N ALA A 363 -8.17 8.77 -6.21
CA ALA A 363 -9.24 9.01 -5.26
C ALA A 363 -9.13 8.07 -4.04
N TRP A 364 -8.83 6.80 -4.26
CA TRP A 364 -8.60 5.79 -3.22
C TRP A 364 -7.49 6.26 -2.28
N GLY A 365 -6.28 6.52 -2.78
CA GLY A 365 -5.17 7.01 -1.97
C GLY A 365 -5.59 8.20 -1.12
N VAL A 366 -6.20 9.23 -1.69
CA VAL A 366 -6.66 10.39 -0.89
C VAL A 366 -7.68 10.03 0.20
N LEU A 367 -8.58 9.08 -0.07
CA LEU A 367 -9.68 8.70 0.82
C LEU A 367 -9.30 7.64 1.86
N THR A 368 -8.29 6.82 1.58
CA THR A 368 -7.87 5.67 2.40
C THR A 368 -6.50 5.85 3.03
N LEU A 369 -5.74 6.87 2.64
CA LEU A 369 -4.47 7.25 3.27
C LEU A 369 -4.63 7.27 4.79
N ARG A 370 -3.92 6.35 5.43
CA ARG A 370 -3.92 6.19 6.88
C ARG A 370 -3.33 7.46 7.48
N SER A 371 -4.08 8.11 8.36
CA SER A 371 -3.64 9.36 8.96
C SER A 371 -2.63 9.07 10.07
N ARG A 372 -1.44 9.67 9.96
CA ARG A 372 -0.41 9.70 11.01
C ARG A 372 -0.39 11.11 11.59
N MET A 373 -0.88 11.26 12.81
CA MET A 373 -1.14 12.56 13.41
C MET A 373 -0.43 12.72 14.75
N LEU A 374 0.19 13.88 14.94
CA LEU A 374 0.60 14.35 16.26
C LEU A 374 -0.39 15.40 16.74
N ALA A 375 -1.19 15.05 17.75
CA ALA A 375 -2.08 16.00 18.43
C ALA A 375 -1.30 16.77 19.50
N VAL A 376 -1.32 18.10 19.40
CA VAL A 376 -0.59 19.03 20.28
C VAL A 376 -1.62 19.90 20.98
N ILE A 377 -1.78 19.69 22.28
CA ILE A 377 -2.92 20.22 23.06
C ILE A 377 -2.43 21.29 24.03
N ASP A 378 -3.03 22.47 23.96
CA ASP A 378 -2.78 23.55 24.89
C ASP A 378 -3.32 23.21 26.29
N VAL A 379 -2.47 23.36 27.30
CA VAL A 379 -2.82 23.22 28.72
C VAL A 379 -2.42 24.47 29.52
N SER A 380 -2.30 25.62 28.85
CA SER A 380 -2.09 26.91 29.49
C SER A 380 -3.23 27.30 30.43
N GLY A 381 -3.00 28.32 31.27
CA GLY A 381 -4.00 28.78 32.24
C GLY A 381 -5.32 29.25 31.61
N SER A 382 -5.30 29.77 30.38
CA SER A 382 -6.51 30.19 29.66
C SER A 382 -7.49 29.04 29.42
N MET A 383 -6.99 27.81 29.29
CA MET A 383 -7.82 26.62 29.12
C MET A 383 -8.67 26.27 30.36
N GLU A 384 -8.37 26.89 31.53
CA GLU A 384 -9.20 26.83 32.73
C GLU A 384 -10.42 27.75 32.65
N GLU A 385 -10.40 28.76 31.79
CA GLU A 385 -11.49 29.73 31.68
C GLU A 385 -12.79 29.07 31.16
N PRO A 386 -13.95 29.57 31.61
CA PRO A 386 -15.23 29.09 31.11
C PRO A 386 -15.45 29.51 29.65
N ALA A 387 -15.97 28.59 28.83
CA ALA A 387 -16.45 28.88 27.50
C ALA A 387 -17.91 29.40 27.53
N ALA A 388 -18.48 29.67 26.35
CA ALA A 388 -19.85 30.21 26.21
C ALA A 388 -20.96 29.36 26.86
N ASN A 389 -20.73 28.05 27.06
CA ASN A 389 -21.66 27.12 27.72
C ASN A 389 -21.44 26.98 29.23
N GLY A 390 -20.49 27.73 29.82
CA GLY A 390 -20.17 27.73 31.25
C GLY A 390 -19.26 26.60 31.74
N LEU A 391 -18.85 25.67 30.88
CA LEU A 391 -17.83 24.66 31.18
C LEU A 391 -16.43 25.20 30.88
N ARG A 392 -15.39 24.66 31.54
CA ARG A 392 -14.00 25.04 31.21
C ARG A 392 -13.66 24.57 29.80
N ARG A 393 -12.89 25.36 29.07
CA ARG A 393 -12.46 25.04 27.69
C ARG A 393 -11.81 23.65 27.61
N ILE A 394 -11.00 23.27 28.60
CA ILE A 394 -10.38 21.93 28.66
C ILE A 394 -11.39 20.78 28.82
N ASP A 395 -12.47 20.97 29.59
CA ASP A 395 -13.47 19.93 29.83
C ASP A 395 -14.28 19.68 28.56
N ILE A 396 -14.54 20.74 27.81
CA ILE A 396 -15.19 20.69 26.51
C ILE A 396 -14.32 19.96 25.50
N PHE A 397 -13.03 20.29 25.46
CA PHE A 397 -12.07 19.58 24.62
C PHE A 397 -12.00 18.09 24.98
N GLN A 398 -11.94 17.74 26.26
CA GLN A 398 -11.93 16.35 26.71
C GLN A 398 -13.15 15.56 26.19
N GLN A 399 -14.35 16.12 26.29
CA GLN A 399 -15.57 15.48 25.78
C GLN A 399 -15.53 15.32 24.25
N ALA A 400 -15.09 16.35 23.54
CA ALA A 400 -14.96 16.32 22.09
C ALA A 400 -13.90 15.30 21.62
N ALA A 401 -12.76 15.22 22.31
CA ALA A 401 -11.69 14.29 22.01
C ALA A 401 -12.12 12.83 22.20
N ILE A 402 -12.83 12.50 23.29
CA ILE A 402 -13.40 11.15 23.50
C ILE A 402 -14.39 10.79 22.39
N GLY A 403 -15.26 11.74 22.01
CA GLY A 403 -16.23 11.54 20.93
C GLY A 403 -15.61 11.47 19.52
N ALA A 404 -14.44 12.07 19.32
CA ALA A 404 -13.68 11.97 18.07
C ALA A 404 -12.92 10.64 17.98
N MET A 405 -12.35 10.15 19.08
CA MET A 405 -11.65 8.86 19.12
C MET A 405 -12.53 7.68 18.72
N SER A 406 -13.82 7.70 19.07
CA SER A 406 -14.74 6.63 18.66
C SER A 406 -15.06 6.63 17.16
N LYS A 407 -14.67 7.67 16.43
CA LYS A 407 -14.90 7.83 14.99
C LYS A 407 -13.66 7.50 14.14
N PHE A 408 -12.47 7.49 14.73
CA PHE A 408 -11.25 7.11 14.02
C PHE A 408 -11.21 5.60 13.79
N SER A 409 -10.73 5.18 12.63
CA SER A 409 -10.40 3.77 12.39
C SER A 409 -9.20 3.36 13.26
N GLY A 410 -9.08 2.07 13.58
CA GLY A 410 -7.95 1.55 14.36
C GLY A 410 -6.60 1.74 13.65
N GLU A 411 -6.59 1.91 12.33
CA GLU A 411 -5.36 2.07 11.56
C GLU A 411 -4.79 3.51 11.58
N VAL A 412 -5.50 4.47 12.18
CA VAL A 412 -4.97 5.80 12.45
C VAL A 412 -3.85 5.71 13.47
N GLU A 413 -2.75 6.40 13.22
CA GLU A 413 -1.67 6.54 14.18
C GLU A 413 -1.76 7.90 14.86
N LEU A 414 -1.82 7.89 16.19
CA LEU A 414 -2.02 9.11 16.98
C LEU A 414 -0.94 9.20 18.05
N GLY A 415 -0.19 10.30 18.03
CA GLY A 415 0.66 10.73 19.14
C GLY A 415 0.02 11.92 19.87
N VAL A 416 0.38 12.10 21.14
CA VAL A 416 -0.20 13.18 21.96
C VAL A 416 0.90 13.92 22.70
N TRP A 417 0.98 15.22 22.43
CA TRP A 417 1.76 16.19 23.17
C TRP A 417 0.82 17.17 23.89
N VAL A 418 1.28 17.67 25.02
CA VAL A 418 0.69 18.84 25.68
C VAL A 418 1.70 19.96 25.73
N PHE A 419 1.22 21.20 25.71
CA PHE A 419 2.11 22.36 25.75
C PHE A 419 1.60 23.51 26.61
N SER A 420 2.54 24.21 27.22
CA SER A 420 2.45 25.45 27.97
C SER A 420 3.89 25.87 28.34
N THR A 421 4.13 27.08 28.81
CA THR A 421 5.50 27.49 29.18
C THR A 421 6.19 26.57 30.19
N ALA A 422 7.46 26.23 29.94
CA ALA A 422 8.37 25.50 30.85
C ALA A 422 7.80 24.17 31.41
N ARG A 423 7.29 23.32 30.53
CA ARG A 423 6.74 21.99 30.87
C ARG A 423 7.80 20.95 31.17
N ASN A 424 8.89 20.96 30.41
CA ASN A 424 9.96 19.97 30.53
C ASN A 424 11.32 20.67 30.58
N GLY A 425 11.64 21.22 31.76
CA GLY A 425 12.78 22.12 31.90
C GLY A 425 12.52 23.42 31.15
N ASP A 426 13.38 23.73 30.18
CA ASP A 426 13.26 24.93 29.34
C ASP A 426 12.35 24.72 28.12
N LEU A 427 11.75 23.53 27.94
CA LEU A 427 10.86 23.23 26.83
C LEU A 427 9.39 23.49 27.20
N ASP A 428 8.63 24.05 26.26
CA ASP A 428 7.21 24.37 26.45
C ASP A 428 6.27 23.21 26.16
N TYR A 429 6.78 22.01 25.89
CA TYR A 429 5.97 20.84 25.57
C TYR A 429 6.42 19.60 26.33
N GLU A 430 5.48 18.68 26.52
CA GLU A 430 5.67 17.36 27.11
C GLU A 430 5.12 16.30 26.15
N ASP A 431 5.94 15.29 25.84
CA ASP A 431 5.56 14.15 25.03
C ASP A 431 4.88 13.09 25.92
N LEU A 432 3.57 12.91 25.78
CA LEU A 432 2.78 12.01 26.62
C LEU A 432 2.56 10.64 25.96
N ALA A 433 2.52 10.59 24.64
CA ALA A 433 2.37 9.37 23.87
C ALA A 433 3.06 9.48 22.50
N PRO A 434 3.84 8.46 22.11
CA PRO A 434 4.42 8.40 20.77
C PRO A 434 3.33 8.23 19.71
N ILE A 435 3.65 8.55 18.46
CA ILE A 435 2.75 8.33 17.34
C ILE A 435 2.72 6.83 17.01
N ALA A 436 1.65 6.16 17.40
CA ALA A 436 1.44 4.72 17.22
C ALA A 436 -0.02 4.40 16.85
N PRO A 437 -0.29 3.21 16.25
CA PRO A 437 -1.63 2.82 15.79
C PRO A 437 -2.67 2.72 16.92
N LEU A 438 -3.89 3.18 16.66
CA LEU A 438 -5.02 3.09 17.60
C LEU A 438 -5.60 1.67 17.72
N VAL A 439 -5.29 0.77 16.79
CA VAL A 439 -5.68 -0.66 16.85
C VAL A 439 -4.97 -1.38 18.00
N ASP A 440 -3.82 -0.85 18.46
CA ASP A 440 -3.20 -1.31 19.70
C ASP A 440 -4.06 -0.85 20.90
N GLN A 441 -4.69 -1.83 21.55
CA GLN A 441 -5.55 -1.60 22.70
C GLN A 441 -4.79 -0.92 23.86
N ALA A 442 -3.51 -1.23 24.07
CA ALA A 442 -2.71 -0.61 25.12
C ALA A 442 -2.47 0.88 24.83
N HIS A 443 -2.16 1.20 23.58
CA HIS A 443 -1.98 2.58 23.12
C HIS A 443 -3.27 3.40 23.21
N THR A 444 -4.39 2.84 22.76
CA THR A 444 -5.70 3.50 22.87
C THR A 444 -6.09 3.75 24.34
N GLN A 445 -5.83 2.80 25.24
CA GLN A 445 -6.05 3.00 26.68
C GLN A 445 -5.13 4.10 27.26
N GLN A 446 -3.87 4.17 26.82
CA GLN A 446 -2.95 5.23 27.22
C GLN A 446 -3.47 6.61 26.81
N ILE A 447 -3.95 6.77 25.57
CA ILE A 447 -4.51 8.04 25.08
C ILE A 447 -5.77 8.43 25.86
N HIS A 448 -6.67 7.49 26.14
CA HIS A 448 -7.82 7.76 27.01
C HIS A 448 -7.41 8.24 28.40
N GLY A 449 -6.38 7.64 28.99
CA GLY A 449 -5.81 8.08 30.27
C GLY A 449 -5.22 9.50 30.21
N ILE A 450 -4.51 9.82 29.13
CA ILE A 450 -3.95 11.15 28.88
C ILE A 450 -5.06 12.19 28.82
N ILE A 451 -6.08 11.96 27.99
CA ILE A 451 -7.25 12.83 27.82
C ILE A 451 -7.95 13.05 29.17
N GLY A 452 -8.11 11.99 29.97
CA GLY A 452 -8.65 12.06 31.33
C GLY A 452 -7.82 12.92 32.29
N SER A 453 -6.50 12.98 32.09
CA SER A 453 -5.56 13.72 32.95
C SER A 453 -5.41 15.21 32.61
N LEU A 454 -5.85 15.65 31.42
CA LEU A 454 -5.62 17.01 30.93
C LEU A 454 -6.04 18.12 31.90
N PRO A 455 -7.20 18.06 32.59
CA PRO A 455 -7.59 19.13 33.51
C PRO A 455 -6.67 19.30 34.71
N ALA A 456 -5.93 18.27 35.10
CA ALA A 456 -4.95 18.33 36.19
C ALA A 456 -3.59 18.88 35.74
N ARG A 457 -3.39 19.05 34.43
CA ARG A 457 -2.15 19.56 33.81
C ARG A 457 -2.24 21.04 33.46
N LEU A 458 -3.33 21.71 33.79
CA LEU A 458 -3.50 23.13 33.46
C LEU A 458 -2.50 24.02 34.19
N GLY A 459 -1.99 25.05 33.50
CA GLY A 459 -1.22 26.14 34.07
C GLY A 459 -0.01 26.53 33.21
N GLY A 460 0.55 27.71 33.48
CA GLY A 460 1.56 28.34 32.62
C GLY A 460 0.95 29.22 31.54
N ALA A 461 1.79 29.90 30.77
CA ALA A 461 1.38 30.68 29.60
C ALA A 461 1.47 29.84 28.32
N THR A 462 1.09 30.42 27.18
CA THR A 462 0.95 29.71 25.91
C THR A 462 2.23 29.78 25.07
N GLY A 463 3.06 28.73 25.11
CA GLY A 463 4.27 28.55 24.30
C GLY A 463 4.00 27.92 22.92
N LEU A 464 3.20 28.61 22.11
CA LEU A 464 2.65 28.09 20.86
C LEU A 464 3.70 27.90 19.76
N TYR A 465 4.56 28.90 19.53
CA TYR A 465 5.38 28.93 18.32
C TYR A 465 6.53 27.91 18.35
N ASP A 466 7.28 27.81 19.46
CA ASP A 466 8.33 26.81 19.61
C ASP A 466 7.78 25.38 19.61
N THR A 467 6.64 25.18 20.27
CA THR A 467 5.96 23.89 20.25
C THR A 467 5.55 23.51 18.82
N THR A 468 5.00 24.45 18.04
CA THR A 468 4.65 24.20 16.64
C THR A 468 5.86 23.77 15.83
N LEU A 469 6.98 24.47 16.00
CA LEU A 469 8.24 24.14 15.31
C LEU A 469 8.75 22.75 15.70
N ALA A 470 8.73 22.42 16.99
CA ALA A 470 9.17 21.13 17.51
C ALA A 470 8.27 19.97 17.04
N ALA A 471 6.96 20.18 17.00
CA ALA A 471 5.99 19.18 16.55
C ALA A 471 6.19 18.84 15.07
N VAL A 472 6.36 19.86 14.21
CA VAL A 472 6.65 19.65 12.78
C VAL A 472 7.96 18.90 12.60
N LYS A 473 9.01 19.26 13.35
CA LYS A 473 10.29 18.53 13.32
C LYS A 473 10.12 17.06 13.71
N ARG A 474 9.40 16.78 14.81
CA ARG A 474 9.16 15.41 15.27
C ARG A 474 8.45 14.56 14.21
N VAL A 475 7.37 15.08 13.62
CA VAL A 475 6.63 14.35 12.59
C VAL A 475 7.49 14.11 11.35
N ARG A 476 8.32 15.09 10.96
CA ARG A 476 9.27 14.92 9.84
C ARG A 476 10.40 13.93 10.13
N GLU A 477 10.91 13.87 11.35
CA GLU A 477 11.94 12.90 11.76
C GLU A 477 11.41 11.47 11.70
N THR A 478 10.14 11.26 12.06
CA THR A 478 9.46 9.96 11.99
C THR A 478 8.47 9.89 10.83
N TYR A 479 8.82 10.51 9.71
CA TYR A 479 7.94 10.61 8.54
C TYR A 479 7.73 9.23 7.92
N ASP A 480 6.48 8.88 7.70
CA ASP A 480 6.07 7.64 7.04
C ASP A 480 5.50 7.94 5.65
N PRO A 481 6.19 7.59 4.55
CA PRO A 481 5.74 7.93 3.19
C PRO A 481 4.43 7.25 2.79
N GLU A 482 3.99 6.20 3.49
CA GLU A 482 2.74 5.48 3.22
C GLU A 482 1.54 6.12 3.95
N LYS A 483 1.77 7.17 4.75
CA LYS A 483 0.75 7.80 5.59
C LYS A 483 0.66 9.30 5.38
N VAL A 484 -0.51 9.86 5.65
CA VAL A 484 -0.67 11.33 5.71
C VAL A 484 -0.16 11.81 7.06
N ASN A 485 1.06 12.33 7.05
CA ASN A 485 1.72 12.90 8.21
C ASN A 485 1.19 14.31 8.48
N SER A 486 0.66 14.58 9.68
CA SER A 486 0.11 15.89 10.02
C SER A 486 0.32 16.25 11.49
N VAL A 487 0.36 17.56 11.76
CA VAL A 487 0.31 18.09 13.13
C VAL A 487 -1.07 18.72 13.33
N LEU A 488 -1.80 18.27 14.35
CA LEU A 488 -3.05 18.87 14.79
C LEU A 488 -2.79 19.66 16.08
N LEU A 489 -2.83 20.98 16.00
CA LEU A 489 -2.60 21.86 17.13
C LEU A 489 -3.90 22.47 17.62
N ILE A 490 -4.14 22.43 18.92
CA ILE A 490 -5.36 22.92 19.55
C ILE A 490 -4.98 23.90 20.64
N THR A 491 -5.48 25.13 20.55
CA THR A 491 -5.15 26.23 21.47
C THR A 491 -6.35 27.15 21.67
N ASP A 492 -6.40 27.87 22.78
CA ASP A 492 -7.44 28.85 23.08
C ASP A 492 -6.93 30.29 23.22
N GLY A 493 -5.64 30.51 22.95
CA GLY A 493 -4.98 31.78 23.14
C GLY A 493 -3.97 32.12 22.04
N LYS A 494 -3.39 33.30 22.17
CA LYS A 494 -2.22 33.76 21.40
C LYS A 494 -0.93 33.24 22.03
N ASN A 495 0.18 33.32 21.31
CA ASN A 495 1.48 33.03 21.91
C ASN A 495 1.81 34.08 22.99
N GLU A 496 2.09 33.62 24.20
CA GLU A 496 2.41 34.45 25.38
C GLU A 496 3.74 34.07 26.02
N ASP A 497 4.59 33.32 25.30
CA ASP A 497 5.93 33.00 25.75
C ASP A 497 6.93 34.11 25.38
N GLU A 498 7.52 34.72 26.40
CA GLU A 498 8.55 35.77 26.26
C GLU A 498 9.94 35.21 25.94
N ASN A 499 10.19 33.93 26.21
CA ASN A 499 11.48 33.28 25.97
C ASN A 499 11.55 32.50 24.65
N GLY A 500 10.45 32.47 23.91
CA GLY A 500 10.28 31.71 22.69
C GLY A 500 10.56 32.48 21.39
N ILE A 501 10.45 31.78 20.26
CA ILE A 501 10.59 32.38 18.93
C ILE A 501 9.41 33.27 18.58
N ALA A 502 9.67 34.32 17.79
CA ALA A 502 8.62 35.15 17.21
C ALA A 502 7.94 34.45 16.02
N LEU A 503 6.73 34.91 15.65
CA LEU A 503 5.97 34.38 14.53
C LEU A 503 6.77 34.41 13.22
N GLU A 504 7.45 35.51 12.93
CA GLU A 504 8.25 35.66 11.70
C GLU A 504 9.38 34.63 11.63
N GLN A 505 9.98 34.32 12.78
CA GLN A 505 11.05 33.32 12.87
C GLN A 505 10.48 31.91 12.69
N LEU A 506 9.32 31.61 13.27
CA LEU A 506 8.61 30.35 13.05
C LEU A 506 8.32 30.14 11.55
N LEU A 507 7.73 31.14 10.89
CA LEU A 507 7.39 31.05 9.47
C LEU A 507 8.64 30.83 8.60
N ALA A 508 9.74 31.53 8.90
CA ALA A 508 11.00 31.36 8.19
C ALA A 508 11.58 29.95 8.36
N GLU A 509 11.56 29.39 9.57
CA GLU A 509 12.03 28.03 9.83
C GLU A 509 11.12 26.97 9.16
N LEU A 510 9.79 27.14 9.20
CA LEU A 510 8.85 26.26 8.51
C LEU A 510 9.04 26.29 6.98
N GLN A 511 9.25 27.46 6.39
CA GLN A 511 9.54 27.58 4.94
C GLN A 511 10.86 26.91 4.57
N LYS A 512 11.91 27.09 5.37
CA LYS A 512 13.21 26.44 5.14
C LYS A 512 13.12 24.92 5.25
N MET A 513 12.19 24.43 6.05
CA MET A 513 11.90 23.03 6.23
C MET A 513 10.94 22.45 5.19
N ALA A 514 10.26 23.27 4.38
CA ALA A 514 9.29 22.78 3.41
C ALA A 514 9.98 21.84 2.40
N ASP A 515 9.46 20.61 2.30
CA ASP A 515 9.94 19.59 1.38
C ASP A 515 8.72 18.98 0.68
N PRO A 516 8.56 19.16 -0.65
CA PRO A 516 7.46 18.59 -1.40
C PRO A 516 7.37 17.06 -1.33
N ALA A 517 8.48 16.37 -1.07
CA ALA A 517 8.50 14.91 -0.92
C ALA A 517 8.14 14.45 0.51
N LYS A 518 8.14 15.36 1.50
CA LYS A 518 7.78 15.08 2.90
C LYS A 518 6.88 16.17 3.49
N PRO A 519 5.67 16.40 2.93
CA PRO A 519 4.77 17.44 3.40
C PRO A 519 4.24 17.12 4.81
N VAL A 520 4.29 18.11 5.70
CA VAL A 520 3.70 18.04 7.05
C VAL A 520 2.81 19.26 7.29
N PRO A 521 1.53 19.19 6.90
CA PRO A 521 0.57 20.26 7.15
C PRO A 521 0.30 20.43 8.65
N VAL A 522 0.24 21.70 9.08
CA VAL A 522 -0.18 22.08 10.44
C VAL A 522 -1.64 22.50 10.40
N ILE A 523 -2.49 21.70 11.04
CA ILE A 523 -3.92 21.99 11.21
C ILE A 523 -4.10 22.62 12.59
N MET A 524 -4.56 23.87 12.64
CA MET A 524 -4.71 24.61 13.89
C MET A 524 -6.18 24.82 14.21
N ILE A 525 -6.57 24.54 15.45
CA ILE A 525 -7.92 24.78 15.95
C ILE A 525 -7.85 25.73 17.13
N GLY A 526 -8.44 26.91 16.93
CA GLY A 526 -8.56 27.95 17.93
C GLY A 526 -9.88 27.81 18.67
N PHE A 527 -9.84 27.71 20.00
CA PHE A 527 -11.01 27.60 20.85
C PHE A 527 -11.32 28.93 21.53
N GLY A 528 -12.51 29.49 21.29
CA GLY A 528 -12.93 30.74 21.92
C GLY A 528 -12.41 32.02 21.24
N PRO A 529 -12.82 33.20 21.74
CA PRO A 529 -12.65 34.49 21.07
C PRO A 529 -11.23 35.06 21.18
N ASP A 530 -10.40 34.54 22.07
CA ASP A 530 -9.08 35.12 22.43
C ASP A 530 -7.92 34.57 21.57
N THR A 531 -8.25 33.81 20.53
CA THR A 531 -7.28 33.17 19.62
C THR A 531 -6.79 34.12 18.54
N ASP A 532 -5.49 34.07 18.24
CA ASP A 532 -4.91 34.81 17.12
C ASP A 532 -5.07 34.04 15.80
N LEU A 533 -6.28 34.10 15.24
CA LEU A 533 -6.59 33.42 13.98
C LEU A 533 -5.71 33.90 12.82
N ALA A 534 -5.26 35.15 12.83
CA ALA A 534 -4.41 35.70 11.78
C ALA A 534 -3.00 35.08 11.82
N ALA A 535 -2.42 34.88 13.01
CA ALA A 535 -1.17 34.15 13.16
C ALA A 535 -1.33 32.67 12.77
N MET A 536 -2.42 32.03 13.19
CA MET A 536 -2.69 30.63 12.85
C MET A 536 -2.82 30.41 11.34
N GLN A 537 -3.51 31.31 10.63
CA GLN A 537 -3.66 31.25 9.18
C GLN A 537 -2.31 31.37 8.45
N GLN A 538 -1.40 32.20 8.95
CA GLN A 538 -0.05 32.33 8.37
C GLN A 538 0.76 31.04 8.53
N ILE A 539 0.71 30.41 9.72
CA ILE A 539 1.40 29.14 10.00
C ILE A 539 0.84 28.02 9.11
N ALA A 540 -0.49 27.93 9.03
CA ALA A 540 -1.18 26.97 8.18
C ALA A 540 -0.80 27.16 6.69
N ALA A 541 -0.79 28.39 6.20
CA ALA A 541 -0.48 28.68 4.79
C ALA A 541 0.94 28.24 4.38
N VAL A 542 1.93 28.44 5.25
CA VAL A 542 3.33 28.04 4.99
C VAL A 542 3.50 26.52 4.93
N THR A 543 2.67 25.77 5.65
CA THR A 543 2.79 24.31 5.77
C THR A 543 1.82 23.54 4.88
N GLY A 544 0.93 24.22 4.15
CA GLY A 544 -0.17 23.59 3.40
C GLY A 544 -1.32 23.09 4.29
N GLY A 545 -1.35 23.54 5.54
CA GLY A 545 -2.36 23.21 6.54
C GLY A 545 -3.60 24.12 6.49
N ALA A 546 -4.37 24.14 7.58
CA ALA A 546 -5.54 25.01 7.71
C ALA A 546 -5.73 25.47 9.16
N ALA A 547 -6.36 26.63 9.33
CA ALA A 547 -6.69 27.19 10.64
C ALA A 547 -8.20 27.38 10.76
N TYR A 548 -8.76 26.94 11.87
CA TYR A 548 -10.19 26.98 12.15
C TYR A 548 -10.45 27.64 13.50
N SER A 549 -11.57 28.36 13.61
CA SER A 549 -12.08 28.84 14.88
C SER A 549 -13.29 28.02 15.28
N ALA A 550 -13.18 27.27 16.38
CA ALA A 550 -14.27 26.53 16.98
C ALA A 550 -14.95 27.43 18.02
N SER A 551 -16.14 27.92 17.69
CA SER A 551 -16.99 28.65 18.62
C SER A 551 -17.78 27.71 19.53
N LYS A 552 -17.98 26.45 19.10
CA LYS A 552 -18.69 25.41 19.83
C LYS A 552 -17.98 24.05 19.73
N PRO A 553 -18.07 23.19 20.77
CA PRO A 553 -17.52 21.83 20.74
C PRO A 553 -17.98 20.95 19.57
N GLU A 554 -19.22 21.13 19.12
CA GLU A 554 -19.83 20.35 18.04
C GLU A 554 -19.15 20.59 16.68
N ASP A 555 -18.52 21.76 16.52
CA ASP A 555 -17.83 22.16 15.30
C ASP A 555 -16.49 21.44 15.12
N LEU A 556 -15.87 20.91 16.19
CA LEU A 556 -14.60 20.17 16.14
C LEU A 556 -14.70 18.92 15.26
N GLY A 557 -15.84 18.21 15.32
CA GLY A 557 -16.06 17.02 14.49
C GLY A 557 -16.24 17.36 13.01
N LEU A 558 -16.90 18.49 12.70
CA LEU A 558 -17.08 18.98 11.33
C LEU A 558 -15.80 19.60 10.77
N VAL A 559 -15.04 20.34 11.58
CA VAL A 559 -13.75 20.93 11.22
C VAL A 559 -12.71 19.87 10.96
N LEU A 560 -12.67 18.82 11.78
CA LEU A 560 -11.81 17.67 11.54
C LEU A 560 -12.21 16.99 10.22
N VAL A 561 -13.49 16.70 10.01
CA VAL A 561 -13.96 16.12 8.73
C VAL A 561 -13.65 17.03 7.55
N ASP A 562 -13.93 18.33 7.59
CA ASP A 562 -13.59 19.30 6.54
C ASP A 562 -12.08 19.42 6.31
N ALA A 563 -11.25 19.34 7.35
CA ALA A 563 -9.80 19.28 7.22
C ALA A 563 -9.31 17.94 6.62
N LEU A 564 -10.11 16.88 6.72
CA LEU A 564 -9.90 15.59 6.04
C LEU A 564 -10.42 15.63 4.57
N THR A 565 -11.57 16.24 4.28
CA THR A 565 -12.17 16.30 2.92
C THR A 565 -11.59 17.39 2.03
N GLN A 566 -11.16 18.53 2.57
CA GLN A 566 -10.48 19.58 1.77
C GLN A 566 -9.07 19.14 1.31
N ARG A 567 -8.59 17.97 1.74
CA ARG A 567 -7.35 17.34 1.24
C ARG A 567 -7.41 17.04 -0.26
N THR A 568 -8.61 16.79 -0.78
CA THR A 568 -8.86 16.44 -2.19
C THR A 568 -8.58 17.57 -3.20
N CYS A 569 -8.53 18.83 -2.76
CA CYS A 569 -8.42 19.99 -3.66
C CYS A 569 -7.20 20.89 -3.41
N ARG A 570 -6.34 20.62 -2.40
CA ARG A 570 -5.22 21.52 -2.09
C ARG A 570 -4.07 21.37 -3.10
N PRO A 571 -3.45 22.49 -3.53
CA PRO A 571 -3.59 23.85 -2.99
C PRO A 571 -4.75 24.69 -3.59
N ASN A 572 -5.50 24.16 -4.56
CA ASN A 572 -6.44 24.91 -5.41
C ASN A 572 -7.92 24.79 -4.98
N CYS A 573 -8.20 24.80 -3.68
CA CYS A 573 -9.59 24.88 -3.21
C CYS A 573 -10.08 26.33 -3.38
N GLY A 574 -10.85 26.58 -4.44
CA GLY A 574 -11.55 27.85 -4.71
C GLY A 574 -13.00 27.81 -4.29
#